data_AF-A0A1X7MRE9-F1
#
_entry.id   AF-A0A1X7MRE9-F1
#
_cell.length_a   1.000
_cell.length_b   1.000
_cell.length_c   1.000
_cell.angle_alpha   90.00
_cell.angle_beta   90.00
_cell.angle_gamma   90.00
#
_symmetry.space_group_name_H-M   'P 1'
#
loop_
_entity.id
_entity.type
_entity.pdbx_description
1 polymer ?
#
loop_
_entity_poly.entity_id
_entity_poly.type
_entity_poly.pdbx_seq_one_letter_code
_entity_poly.pdbx_strand_id
1 'polypeptide(L)'
;MDFKRIEIIFVLTFLALNAFLLSTYFDKNYNDFSSNSSNSEVNFIEEMSKSNIELPTFQDEKNKVPYVQSEANRLLAESYSLANQVDIIEEKGSIFSSILSSPILLTEEKEFNAKDIEKLTSYVKNNQVLFDKDYQFFRYIKNSQQVIFTQIANNIPIADGTSEVIFHLDNSKRVISYEQSYAGPVTVQGESRELITDKSAVGILYQNNEIPADTIVKKPVLSYYRTLDLEELSMYAPAWFIEIESSTDTQVKRIDAINGTLLKVPTLEQPQSTTKNRLKPSNESDSSNPSSTNDSSSRKE
;
A
#
# COMPACT_ATOMS: atom_id res chain seq x y z
N MET A 1 22.33 50.28 28.39
CA MET A 1 22.03 48.96 27.80
C MET A 1 21.27 49.21 26.51
N ASP A 2 21.80 48.72 25.40
CA ASP A 2 21.38 49.04 24.02
C ASP A 2 20.03 48.40 23.64
N PHE A 3 18.97 48.77 24.35
CA PHE A 3 17.61 48.25 24.12
C PHE A 3 17.09 48.58 22.70
N LYS A 4 17.49 49.73 22.15
CA LYS A 4 17.17 50.10 20.77
C LYS A 4 17.88 49.22 19.73
N ARG A 5 19.07 48.68 20.04
CA ARG A 5 19.81 47.82 19.10
C ARG A 5 19.20 46.42 19.04
N ILE A 6 18.80 45.87 20.19
CA ILE A 6 18.15 44.56 20.24
C ILE A 6 16.76 44.59 19.59
N GLU A 7 16.02 45.69 19.74
CA GLU A 7 14.70 45.90 19.11
C GLU A 7 14.78 45.92 17.57
N ILE A 8 15.78 46.62 17.00
CA ILE A 8 15.99 46.67 15.55
C ILE A 8 16.38 45.30 14.98
N ILE A 9 17.22 44.54 15.68
CA ILE A 9 17.61 43.19 15.26
C ILE A 9 16.39 42.26 15.28
N PHE A 10 15.51 42.38 16.27
CA PHE A 10 14.29 41.60 16.36
C PHE A 10 13.31 41.90 15.22
N VAL A 11 13.12 43.17 14.87
CA VAL A 11 12.29 43.58 13.73
C VAL A 11 12.86 43.07 12.41
N LEU A 12 14.18 43.16 12.22
CA LEU A 12 14.83 42.72 10.99
C LEU A 12 14.74 41.20 10.79
N THR A 13 14.94 40.44 11.87
CA THR A 13 14.83 38.96 11.85
C THR A 13 13.39 38.51 11.64
N PHE A 14 12.41 39.16 12.25
CA PHE A 14 10.99 38.89 12.02
C PHE A 14 10.58 39.19 10.57
N LEU A 15 11.09 40.28 9.99
CA LEU A 15 10.84 40.62 8.59
C LEU A 15 11.43 39.57 7.64
N ALA A 16 12.66 39.12 7.88
CA ALA A 16 13.31 38.09 7.08
C ALA A 16 12.55 36.74 7.15
N LEU A 17 12.09 36.35 8.34
CA LEU A 17 11.26 35.16 8.52
C LEU A 17 9.93 35.27 7.75
N ASN A 18 9.24 36.41 7.83
CA ASN A 18 7.99 36.62 7.10
C ASN A 18 8.20 36.61 5.58
N ALA A 19 9.29 37.20 5.09
CA ALA A 19 9.64 37.14 3.67
C ALA A 19 9.93 35.70 3.21
N PHE A 20 10.63 34.91 4.04
CA PHE A 20 10.87 33.49 3.78
C PHE A 20 9.57 32.68 3.75
N LEU A 21 8.69 32.87 4.74
CA LEU A 21 7.36 32.27 4.79
C LEU A 21 6.51 32.65 3.58
N LEU A 22 6.55 33.91 3.16
CA LEU A 22 5.81 34.40 2.00
C LEU A 22 6.37 33.82 0.69
N SER A 23 7.71 33.70 0.55
CA SER A 23 8.34 33.03 -0.58
C SER A 23 7.94 31.55 -0.63
N THR A 24 8.02 30.83 0.49
CA THR A 24 7.60 29.43 0.57
C THR A 24 6.10 29.26 0.28
N TYR A 25 5.26 30.21 0.70
CA TYR A 25 3.84 30.22 0.39
C TYR A 25 3.58 30.41 -1.12
N PHE A 26 4.30 31.33 -1.77
CA PHE A 26 4.20 31.50 -3.22
C PHE A 26 4.78 30.33 -4.00
N ASP A 27 5.89 29.74 -3.59
CA ASP A 27 6.47 28.55 -4.22
C ASP A 27 5.54 27.33 -4.07
N LYS A 28 4.83 27.23 -2.94
CA LYS A 28 3.82 26.20 -2.72
C LYS A 28 2.59 26.40 -3.63
N ASN A 29 2.20 27.64 -3.91
CA ASN A 29 1.14 27.95 -4.87
C ASN A 29 1.58 27.88 -6.35
N TYR A 30 2.88 28.05 -6.66
CA TYR A 30 3.39 27.91 -8.03
C TYR A 30 3.59 26.45 -8.43
N ASN A 31 3.81 25.56 -7.46
CA ASN A 31 3.83 24.12 -7.65
C ASN A 31 2.45 23.46 -7.52
N ASP A 32 1.43 24.20 -7.07
CA ASP A 32 0.02 23.83 -7.23
C ASP A 32 -0.43 24.27 -8.63
N PHE A 33 -0.16 23.42 -9.61
CA PHE A 33 -0.76 23.50 -10.95
C PHE A 33 -2.28 23.25 -10.83
N SER A 34 -3.02 24.29 -10.46
CA SER A 34 -4.48 24.27 -10.52
C SER A 34 -5.00 25.45 -11.34
N SER A 35 -5.89 25.12 -12.28
CA SER A 35 -6.75 25.99 -13.11
C SER A 35 -6.18 26.58 -14.41
N ASN A 36 -5.90 25.71 -15.39
CA ASN A 36 -6.15 26.00 -16.81
C ASN A 36 -7.02 24.88 -17.41
N SER A 37 -8.21 24.68 -16.82
CA SER A 37 -9.03 23.46 -16.91
C SER A 37 -9.99 23.37 -18.11
N SER A 38 -9.60 23.82 -19.30
CA SER A 38 -10.42 23.51 -20.50
C SER A 38 -9.60 23.14 -21.72
N ASN A 39 -8.58 23.93 -22.08
CA ASN A 39 -7.71 23.59 -23.20
C ASN A 39 -6.65 22.53 -22.86
N SER A 40 -6.14 22.51 -21.63
CA SER A 40 -5.16 21.49 -21.18
C SER A 40 -5.79 20.11 -20.98
N GLU A 41 -7.07 20.08 -20.57
CA GLU A 41 -7.78 18.84 -20.25
C GLU A 41 -8.19 18.03 -21.49
N VAL A 42 -8.51 18.71 -22.60
CA VAL A 42 -8.79 18.04 -23.88
C VAL A 42 -7.49 17.48 -24.48
N ASN A 43 -6.35 18.15 -24.24
CA ASN A 43 -5.08 17.78 -24.85
C ASN A 43 -4.54 16.43 -24.34
N PHE A 44 -4.59 16.18 -23.02
CA PHE A 44 -3.98 14.94 -22.49
C PHE A 44 -4.73 13.67 -22.91
N ILE A 45 -6.06 13.71 -23.07
CA ILE A 45 -6.85 12.54 -23.49
C ILE A 45 -6.47 12.14 -24.92
N GLU A 46 -6.31 13.12 -25.80
CA GLU A 46 -5.89 12.88 -27.18
C GLU A 46 -4.43 12.37 -27.23
N GLU A 47 -3.54 12.94 -26.42
CA GLU A 47 -2.15 12.49 -26.30
C GLU A 47 -2.05 11.05 -25.77
N MET A 48 -2.81 10.70 -24.73
CA MET A 48 -2.92 9.34 -24.20
C MET A 48 -3.42 8.36 -25.25
N SER A 49 -4.46 8.74 -26.00
CA SER A 49 -4.99 7.92 -27.09
C SER A 49 -3.94 7.67 -28.18
N LYS A 50 -3.12 8.69 -28.53
CA LYS A 50 -1.99 8.55 -29.46
C LYS A 50 -0.88 7.63 -28.92
N SER A 51 -0.71 7.56 -27.60
CA SER A 51 0.18 6.63 -26.90
C SER A 51 -0.42 5.25 -26.65
N ASN A 52 -1.57 4.93 -27.26
CA ASN A 52 -2.27 3.66 -27.09
C ASN A 52 -2.60 3.34 -25.61
N ILE A 53 -2.97 4.37 -24.84
CA ILE A 53 -3.43 4.22 -23.46
C ILE A 53 -4.95 4.14 -23.46
N GLU A 54 -5.50 3.05 -22.93
CA GLU A 54 -6.94 2.87 -22.76
C GLU A 54 -7.40 3.54 -21.47
N LEU A 55 -8.42 4.40 -21.58
CA LEU A 55 -8.96 5.18 -20.46
C LEU A 55 -10.34 4.67 -20.02
N PRO A 56 -10.65 4.72 -18.72
CA PRO A 56 -11.97 4.39 -18.22
C PRO A 56 -12.95 5.53 -18.46
N THR A 57 -14.23 5.26 -18.27
CA THR A 57 -15.23 6.33 -18.16
C THR A 57 -15.07 7.04 -16.82
N PHE A 58 -14.68 8.31 -16.88
CA PHE A 58 -14.54 9.18 -15.72
C PHE A 58 -15.90 9.65 -15.17
N GLN A 59 -15.93 9.95 -13.89
CA GLN A 59 -17.05 10.59 -13.20
C GLN A 59 -16.67 12.04 -12.89
N ASP A 60 -17.27 13.00 -13.61
CA ASP A 60 -17.09 14.44 -13.36
C ASP A 60 -17.85 14.93 -12.10
N GLU A 61 -17.93 14.10 -11.06
CA GLU A 61 -18.53 14.45 -9.78
C GLU A 61 -17.51 15.09 -8.83
N LYS A 62 -17.87 16.26 -8.31
CA LYS A 62 -17.12 16.93 -7.26
C LYS A 62 -17.48 16.34 -5.91
N ASN A 63 -16.56 15.57 -5.35
CA ASN A 63 -16.72 14.95 -4.05
C ASN A 63 -16.20 15.85 -2.93
N LYS A 64 -16.78 15.71 -1.74
CA LYS A 64 -16.28 16.33 -0.51
C LYS A 64 -16.06 15.27 0.57
N VAL A 65 -14.83 15.15 1.05
CA VAL A 65 -14.45 14.10 2.01
C VAL A 65 -13.58 14.67 3.12
N PRO A 66 -13.83 14.32 4.39
CA PRO A 66 -13.03 14.79 5.52
C PRO A 66 -11.75 13.95 5.69
N TYR A 67 -10.89 14.35 6.62
CA TYR A 67 -9.86 13.47 7.13
C TYR A 67 -10.48 12.48 8.12
N VAL A 68 -9.79 11.38 8.37
CA VAL A 68 -10.17 10.45 9.44
C VAL A 68 -8.97 10.10 10.32
N GLN A 69 -9.25 9.79 11.57
CA GLN A 69 -8.25 9.40 12.56
C GLN A 69 -8.58 8.00 13.07
N SER A 70 -7.55 7.18 13.22
CA SER A 70 -7.62 5.95 14.00
C SER A 70 -6.71 6.05 15.22
N GLU A 71 -7.16 5.54 16.36
CA GLU A 71 -6.32 5.41 17.54
C GLU A 71 -5.38 4.21 17.40
N ALA A 72 -4.14 4.36 17.87
CA ALA A 72 -3.21 3.25 17.95
C ALA A 72 -3.79 2.17 18.85
N ASN A 73 -3.71 0.92 18.39
CA ASN A 73 -4.39 -0.17 19.05
C ASN A 73 -3.60 -1.47 18.89
N ARG A 74 -3.85 -2.40 19.81
CA ARG A 74 -3.34 -3.77 19.77
C ARG A 74 -4.49 -4.77 19.69
N LEU A 75 -5.62 -4.35 19.13
CA LEU A 75 -6.88 -5.11 19.16
C LEU A 75 -6.75 -6.47 18.46
N LEU A 76 -5.98 -6.54 17.38
CA LEU A 76 -5.66 -7.81 16.72
C LEU A 76 -4.85 -8.75 17.62
N ALA A 77 -3.90 -8.20 18.37
CA ALA A 77 -3.15 -8.99 19.35
C ALA A 77 -4.09 -9.44 20.47
N GLU A 78 -4.88 -8.55 21.06
CA GLU A 78 -5.74 -8.87 22.21
C GLU A 78 -6.89 -9.84 21.89
N SER A 79 -7.31 -9.90 20.63
CA SER A 79 -8.41 -10.76 20.17
C SER A 79 -7.90 -12.14 19.77
N TYR A 80 -7.48 -12.94 20.76
CA TYR A 80 -7.02 -14.31 20.51
C TYR A 80 -8.19 -15.30 20.38
N SER A 81 -8.02 -16.26 19.47
CA SER A 81 -8.83 -17.48 19.28
C SER A 81 -9.94 -17.39 18.23
N LEU A 82 -9.55 -17.71 17.00
CA LEU A 82 -10.48 -18.17 15.96
C LEU A 82 -10.40 -19.71 15.87
N ALA A 83 -11.55 -20.37 15.72
CA ALA A 83 -11.60 -21.82 15.62
C ALA A 83 -11.11 -22.30 14.23
N ASN A 84 -10.46 -23.46 14.17
CA ASN A 84 -10.01 -24.13 12.93
C ASN A 84 -8.87 -23.42 12.17
N GLN A 85 -8.01 -22.69 12.87
CA GLN A 85 -6.84 -22.04 12.27
C GLN A 85 -5.66 -21.98 13.23
N VAL A 86 -4.46 -21.82 12.66
CA VAL A 86 -3.22 -21.59 13.40
C VAL A 86 -2.82 -20.13 13.21
N ASP A 87 -2.84 -19.40 14.32
CA ASP A 87 -2.67 -17.94 14.34
C ASP A 87 -1.26 -17.56 14.81
N ILE A 88 -0.65 -16.62 14.09
CA ILE A 88 0.66 -16.04 14.40
C ILE A 88 0.49 -14.53 14.39
N ILE A 89 0.94 -13.87 15.45
CA ILE A 89 0.95 -12.41 15.55
C ILE A 89 2.40 -11.95 15.51
N GLU A 90 2.68 -10.94 14.69
CA GLU A 90 4.00 -10.30 14.65
C GLU A 90 4.38 -9.74 16.04
N GLU A 91 5.66 -9.65 16.36
CA GLU A 91 6.17 -9.15 17.66
C GLU A 91 5.60 -7.77 18.05
N LYS A 92 5.32 -6.91 17.07
CA LYS A 92 4.71 -5.58 17.28
C LYS A 92 3.19 -5.61 17.41
N GLY A 93 2.54 -6.72 17.10
CA GLY A 93 1.09 -6.90 17.20
C GLY A 93 0.27 -6.29 16.06
N SER A 94 0.92 -5.80 15.01
CA SER A 94 0.27 -5.06 13.90
C SER A 94 -0.25 -5.96 12.79
N ILE A 95 0.32 -7.16 12.64
CA ILE A 95 -0.07 -8.14 11.63
C ILE A 95 -0.48 -9.44 12.32
N PHE A 96 -1.67 -9.92 11.95
CA PHE A 96 -2.21 -11.21 12.31
C PHE A 96 -2.18 -12.12 11.08
N SER A 97 -1.45 -13.23 11.16
CA SER A 97 -1.36 -14.22 10.10
C SER A 97 -2.05 -15.51 10.54
N SER A 98 -2.86 -16.08 9.66
CA SER A 98 -3.62 -17.28 9.94
C SER A 98 -3.47 -18.31 8.83
N ILE A 99 -3.18 -19.56 9.21
CA ILE A 99 -3.17 -20.71 8.32
C ILE A 99 -4.45 -21.51 8.56
N LEU A 100 -5.22 -21.73 7.49
CA LEU A 100 -6.51 -22.41 7.57
C LEU A 100 -6.33 -23.92 7.70
N SER A 101 -6.98 -24.54 8.69
CA SER A 101 -6.92 -26.00 8.86
C SER A 101 -7.62 -26.75 7.72
N SER A 102 -8.57 -26.09 7.05
CA SER A 102 -9.27 -26.59 5.87
C SER A 102 -9.29 -25.50 4.80
N PRO A 103 -8.58 -25.69 3.67
CA PRO A 103 -8.54 -24.69 2.61
C PRO A 103 -9.93 -24.40 2.03
N ILE A 104 -10.20 -23.13 1.73
CA ILE A 104 -11.46 -22.73 1.12
C ILE A 104 -11.31 -22.83 -0.39
N LEU A 105 -11.89 -23.87 -0.98
CA LEU A 105 -11.94 -24.01 -2.44
C LEU A 105 -12.87 -22.96 -3.04
N LEU A 106 -12.37 -22.09 -3.92
CA LEU A 106 -13.20 -21.17 -4.69
C LEU A 106 -13.90 -21.90 -5.85
N THR A 107 -14.66 -21.20 -6.68
CA THR A 107 -15.36 -21.83 -7.80
C THR A 107 -14.39 -22.43 -8.82
N GLU A 108 -14.83 -23.53 -9.45
CA GLU A 108 -14.07 -24.26 -10.49
C GLU A 108 -13.95 -23.49 -11.81
N GLU A 109 -14.56 -22.30 -11.91
CA GLU A 109 -14.43 -21.45 -13.08
C GLU A 109 -12.99 -20.98 -13.24
N LYS A 110 -12.54 -20.91 -14.51
CA LYS A 110 -11.14 -20.61 -14.86
C LYS A 110 -10.69 -19.22 -14.39
N GLU A 111 -11.62 -18.28 -14.29
CA GLU A 111 -11.35 -16.91 -13.84
C GLU A 111 -11.99 -16.64 -12.47
N PHE A 112 -11.40 -15.67 -11.75
CA PHE A 112 -11.97 -15.17 -10.51
C PHE A 112 -13.23 -14.37 -10.83
N ASN A 113 -14.34 -14.67 -10.14
CA ASN A 113 -15.65 -14.14 -10.49
C ASN A 113 -16.43 -13.64 -9.25
N ALA A 114 -17.65 -13.14 -9.47
CA ALA A 114 -18.52 -12.65 -8.41
C ALA A 114 -18.86 -13.71 -7.35
N LYS A 115 -18.99 -14.99 -7.74
CA LYS A 115 -19.29 -16.08 -6.78
C LYS A 115 -18.10 -16.33 -5.84
N ASP A 116 -16.87 -16.17 -6.33
CA ASP A 116 -15.66 -16.26 -5.50
C ASP A 116 -15.64 -15.13 -4.47
N ILE A 117 -16.00 -13.91 -4.89
CA ILE A 117 -16.13 -12.73 -4.01
C ILE A 117 -17.20 -12.97 -2.96
N GLU A 118 -18.39 -13.46 -3.35
CA GLU A 118 -19.50 -13.74 -2.42
C GLU A 118 -19.12 -14.81 -1.40
N LYS A 119 -18.42 -15.87 -1.84
CA LYS A 119 -17.96 -16.94 -0.96
C LYS A 119 -16.97 -16.44 0.09
N LEU A 120 -15.98 -15.64 -0.32
CA LEU A 120 -15.03 -15.03 0.60
C LEU A 120 -15.68 -13.98 1.51
N THR A 121 -16.60 -13.17 0.97
CA THR A 121 -17.37 -12.21 1.77
C THR A 121 -18.19 -12.91 2.85
N SER A 122 -18.80 -14.06 2.52
CA SER A 122 -19.52 -14.89 3.49
C SER A 122 -18.59 -15.49 4.53
N TYR A 123 -17.39 -15.91 4.13
CA TYR A 123 -16.37 -16.40 5.06
C TYR A 123 -15.95 -15.32 6.06
N VAL A 124 -15.59 -14.13 5.57
CA VAL A 124 -15.22 -12.98 6.41
C VAL A 124 -16.34 -12.71 7.42
N LYS A 125 -17.58 -12.50 6.96
CA LYS A 125 -18.75 -12.13 7.79
C LYS A 125 -19.24 -13.20 8.77
N ASN A 126 -18.69 -14.41 8.74
CA ASN A 126 -19.06 -15.51 9.64
C ASN A 126 -18.08 -15.64 10.82
N ASN A 127 -17.56 -14.50 11.33
CA ASN A 127 -16.58 -14.44 12.40
C ASN A 127 -15.34 -15.32 12.17
N GLN A 128 -14.91 -15.49 10.91
CA GLN A 128 -13.68 -16.24 10.58
C GLN A 128 -12.46 -15.33 10.41
N VAL A 129 -12.69 -14.02 10.49
CA VAL A 129 -11.70 -12.96 10.47
C VAL A 129 -12.05 -11.99 11.60
N LEU A 130 -11.05 -11.42 12.27
CA LEU A 130 -11.28 -10.45 13.34
C LEU A 130 -11.88 -9.16 12.76
N PHE A 131 -12.78 -8.49 13.48
CA PHE A 131 -13.42 -7.25 13.01
C PHE A 131 -14.06 -7.35 11.62
N ASP A 132 -14.61 -8.54 11.30
CA ASP A 132 -15.15 -8.93 10.01
C ASP A 132 -16.07 -7.92 9.33
N LYS A 133 -16.91 -7.23 10.09
CA LYS A 133 -17.89 -6.24 9.59
C LYS A 133 -17.24 -5.01 8.97
N ASP A 134 -15.99 -4.73 9.33
CA ASP A 134 -15.30 -3.51 8.90
C ASP A 134 -14.64 -3.69 7.52
N TYR A 135 -14.49 -4.93 7.04
CA TYR A 135 -13.80 -5.23 5.78
C TYR A 135 -14.76 -5.47 4.62
N GLN A 136 -14.40 -4.96 3.45
CA GLN A 136 -15.10 -5.23 2.19
C GLN A 136 -14.12 -5.62 1.09
N PHE A 137 -14.58 -6.42 0.14
CA PHE A 137 -13.77 -6.80 -1.01
C PHE A 137 -13.32 -5.55 -1.77
N PHE A 138 -12.03 -5.47 -2.06
CA PHE A 138 -11.44 -4.33 -2.76
C PHE A 138 -10.90 -4.73 -4.13
N ARG A 139 -10.05 -5.77 -4.19
CA ARG A 139 -9.45 -6.21 -5.45
C ARG A 139 -8.92 -7.64 -5.42
N TYR A 140 -8.64 -8.17 -6.61
CA TYR A 140 -7.96 -9.44 -6.82
C TYR A 140 -6.72 -9.23 -7.68
N ILE A 141 -5.56 -9.66 -7.18
CA ILE A 141 -4.28 -9.60 -7.89
C ILE A 141 -3.98 -10.98 -8.48
N LYS A 142 -4.16 -11.11 -9.79
CA LYS A 142 -4.00 -12.39 -10.51
C LYS A 142 -2.59 -12.96 -10.43
N ASN A 143 -1.57 -12.09 -10.54
CA ASN A 143 -0.16 -12.51 -10.60
C ASN A 143 0.33 -13.12 -9.28
N SER A 144 -0.08 -12.55 -8.15
CA SER A 144 0.27 -13.05 -6.81
C SER A 144 -0.77 -14.01 -6.22
N GLN A 145 -1.87 -14.25 -6.93
CA GLN A 145 -3.01 -15.04 -6.45
C GLN A 145 -3.54 -14.55 -5.09
N GLN A 146 -3.69 -13.24 -4.95
CA GLN A 146 -4.13 -12.59 -3.71
C GLN A 146 -5.49 -11.95 -3.87
N VAL A 147 -6.39 -12.18 -2.90
CA VAL A 147 -7.67 -11.47 -2.78
C VAL A 147 -7.58 -10.53 -1.60
N ILE A 148 -7.82 -9.24 -1.84
CA ILE A 148 -7.64 -8.18 -0.84
C ILE A 148 -9.00 -7.60 -0.46
N PHE A 149 -9.26 -7.61 0.83
CA PHE A 149 -10.34 -6.88 1.48
C PHE A 149 -9.73 -5.72 2.26
N THR A 150 -10.40 -4.56 2.28
CA THR A 150 -9.91 -3.36 2.97
C THR A 150 -10.90 -2.90 4.02
N GLN A 151 -10.40 -2.31 5.11
CA GLN A 151 -11.26 -1.69 6.11
C GLN A 151 -11.98 -0.48 5.49
N ILE A 152 -13.27 -0.34 5.78
CA ILE A 152 -14.08 0.79 5.35
C ILE A 152 -14.18 1.81 6.48
N ALA A 153 -13.71 3.02 6.22
CA ALA A 153 -13.84 4.18 7.10
C ALA A 153 -14.67 5.25 6.40
N ASN A 154 -15.71 5.79 7.05
CA ASN A 154 -16.59 6.81 6.46
C ASN A 154 -17.06 6.44 5.03
N ASN A 155 -17.49 5.18 4.83
CA ASN A 155 -17.93 4.62 3.55
C ASN A 155 -16.86 4.59 2.43
N ILE A 156 -15.58 4.80 2.77
CA ILE A 156 -14.45 4.81 1.83
C ILE A 156 -13.41 3.78 2.30
N PRO A 157 -12.85 2.97 1.39
CA PRO A 157 -11.84 1.96 1.75
C PRO A 157 -10.51 2.60 2.15
N ILE A 158 -9.84 2.06 3.18
CA ILE A 158 -8.44 2.36 3.49
C ILE A 158 -7.58 1.41 2.63
N ALA A 159 -6.99 1.93 1.55
CA ALA A 159 -6.33 1.12 0.53
C ALA A 159 -4.84 1.48 0.39
N ASP A 160 -4.14 1.54 1.51
CA ASP A 160 -2.71 1.87 1.60
C ASP A 160 -1.85 0.72 2.17
N GLY A 161 -2.44 -0.46 2.41
CA GLY A 161 -1.77 -1.60 3.05
C GLY A 161 -1.84 -1.63 4.58
N THR A 162 -2.28 -0.54 5.23
CA THR A 162 -2.29 -0.46 6.70
C THR A 162 -3.50 -1.13 7.34
N SER A 163 -4.54 -1.42 6.56
CA SER A 163 -5.75 -2.05 7.06
C SER A 163 -6.44 -2.94 6.03
N GLU A 164 -5.87 -4.12 5.85
CA GLU A 164 -6.26 -5.08 4.82
C GLU A 164 -6.37 -6.49 5.37
N VAL A 165 -7.22 -7.31 4.75
CA VAL A 165 -7.19 -8.77 4.87
C VAL A 165 -6.79 -9.31 3.51
N ILE A 166 -5.62 -9.95 3.46
CA ILE A 166 -5.00 -10.48 2.25
C ILE A 166 -5.12 -11.99 2.30
N PHE A 167 -6.02 -12.55 1.49
CA PHE A 167 -6.14 -13.99 1.31
C PHE A 167 -5.14 -14.48 0.27
N HIS A 168 -4.36 -15.51 0.61
CA HIS A 168 -3.43 -16.15 -0.29
C HIS A 168 -4.04 -17.43 -0.87
N LEU A 169 -4.11 -17.47 -2.19
CA LEU A 169 -4.60 -18.63 -2.92
C LEU A 169 -3.43 -19.49 -3.38
N ASP A 170 -3.68 -20.78 -3.50
CA ASP A 170 -2.80 -21.69 -4.22
C ASP A 170 -3.15 -21.82 -5.71
N ASN A 171 -2.33 -22.58 -6.45
CA ASN A 171 -2.51 -22.85 -7.87
C ASN A 171 -3.86 -23.52 -8.22
N SER A 172 -4.58 -24.06 -7.24
CA SER A 172 -5.89 -24.68 -7.39
C SER A 172 -7.04 -23.76 -6.95
N LYS A 173 -6.81 -22.45 -6.82
CA LYS A 173 -7.76 -21.46 -6.32
C LYS A 173 -8.31 -21.81 -4.92
N ARG A 174 -7.48 -22.40 -4.06
CA ARG A 174 -7.84 -22.65 -2.67
C ARG A 174 -7.19 -21.61 -1.79
N VAL A 175 -7.97 -20.98 -0.93
CA VAL A 175 -7.43 -20.08 0.10
C VAL A 175 -6.80 -20.94 1.19
N ILE A 176 -5.50 -20.74 1.42
CA ILE A 176 -4.70 -21.54 2.36
C ILE A 176 -4.33 -20.75 3.62
N SER A 177 -4.21 -19.44 3.50
CA SER A 177 -3.85 -18.54 4.59
C SER A 177 -4.38 -17.14 4.32
N TYR A 178 -4.38 -16.33 5.36
CA TYR A 178 -4.55 -14.89 5.23
C TYR A 178 -3.65 -14.12 6.18
N GLU A 179 -3.35 -12.89 5.79
CA GLU A 179 -2.75 -11.88 6.63
C GLU A 179 -3.78 -10.78 6.88
N GLN A 180 -3.78 -10.23 8.08
CA GLN A 180 -4.71 -9.20 8.50
C GLN A 180 -3.96 -8.07 9.20
N SER A 181 -4.25 -6.84 8.79
CA SER A 181 -3.91 -5.60 9.47
C SER A 181 -5.20 -4.81 9.74
N TYR A 182 -5.23 -4.07 10.85
CA TYR A 182 -6.42 -3.32 11.28
C TYR A 182 -6.00 -1.94 11.76
N ALA A 183 -6.52 -0.89 11.12
CA ALA A 183 -6.20 0.48 11.54
C ALA A 183 -6.78 0.77 12.92
N GLY A 184 -7.88 0.13 13.31
CA GLY A 184 -8.64 0.43 14.54
C GLY A 184 -9.97 1.11 14.26
N PRO A 185 -10.71 1.48 15.33
CA PRO A 185 -11.91 2.30 15.19
C PRO A 185 -11.57 3.67 14.61
N VAL A 186 -12.26 4.04 13.52
CA VAL A 186 -11.97 5.27 12.78
C VAL A 186 -13.03 6.34 13.06
N THR A 187 -12.58 7.57 13.29
CA THR A 187 -13.43 8.74 13.53
C THR A 187 -13.18 9.84 12.49
N VAL A 188 -14.24 10.55 12.10
CA VAL A 188 -14.14 11.69 11.19
C VAL A 188 -13.51 12.88 11.90
N GLN A 189 -12.57 13.55 11.23
CA GLN A 189 -11.85 14.71 11.75
C GLN A 189 -12.07 15.94 10.88
N GLY A 190 -12.66 16.97 11.49
CA GLY A 190 -12.91 18.26 10.85
C GLY A 190 -13.96 18.22 9.73
N GLU A 191 -13.93 19.26 8.90
CA GLU A 191 -14.88 19.45 7.80
C GLU A 191 -14.44 18.73 6.52
N SER A 192 -15.41 18.33 5.71
CA SER A 192 -15.18 17.74 4.40
C SER A 192 -14.52 18.74 3.44
N ARG A 193 -13.45 18.30 2.76
CA ARG A 193 -12.73 19.11 1.77
C ARG A 193 -13.12 18.72 0.35
N GLU A 194 -13.19 19.70 -0.54
CA GLU A 194 -13.40 19.46 -1.97
C GLU A 194 -12.23 18.68 -2.56
N LEU A 195 -12.55 17.65 -3.32
CA LEU A 195 -11.57 16.78 -3.96
C LEU A 195 -11.41 17.13 -5.44
N ILE A 196 -10.23 16.86 -5.99
CA ILE A 196 -10.02 16.80 -7.43
C ILE A 196 -10.84 15.64 -8.03
N THR A 197 -11.19 15.73 -9.31
CA THR A 197 -11.92 14.66 -10.00
C THR A 197 -11.01 13.48 -10.32
N ASP A 198 -11.62 12.32 -10.62
CA ASP A 198 -10.90 11.13 -11.07
C ASP A 198 -10.13 11.37 -12.39
N LYS A 199 -10.72 12.15 -13.30
CA LYS A 199 -10.11 12.63 -14.54
C LYS A 199 -8.87 13.49 -14.27
N SER A 200 -8.96 14.45 -13.33
CA SER A 200 -7.81 15.29 -12.96
C SER A 200 -6.69 14.45 -12.37
N ALA A 201 -7.01 13.45 -11.53
CA ALA A 201 -6.01 12.56 -10.94
C ALA A 201 -5.23 11.76 -12.01
N VAL A 202 -5.93 11.22 -13.02
CA VAL A 202 -5.28 10.53 -14.15
C VAL A 202 -4.46 11.49 -15.01
N GLY A 203 -4.95 12.71 -15.23
CA GLY A 203 -4.18 13.77 -15.91
C GLY A 203 -2.86 14.09 -15.21
N ILE A 204 -2.88 14.22 -13.88
CA ILE A 204 -1.68 14.46 -13.05
C ILE A 204 -0.68 13.31 -13.20
N LEU A 205 -1.13 12.04 -13.14
CA LEU A 205 -0.24 10.89 -13.31
C LEU A 205 0.48 10.91 -14.66
N TYR A 206 -0.24 11.24 -15.73
CA TYR A 206 0.35 11.30 -17.07
C TYR A 206 1.34 12.43 -17.25
N GLN A 207 1.02 13.61 -16.74
CA GLN A 207 1.95 14.76 -16.75
C GLN A 207 3.24 14.47 -15.97
N ASN A 208 3.17 13.60 -14.96
CA ASN A 208 4.33 13.13 -14.19
C ASN A 208 4.99 11.88 -14.80
N ASN A 209 4.64 11.48 -16.02
CA ASN A 209 5.17 10.30 -16.71
C ASN A 209 4.95 8.96 -15.95
N GLU A 210 3.92 8.89 -15.10
CA GLU A 210 3.60 7.70 -14.30
C GLU A 210 2.68 6.71 -15.03
N ILE A 211 2.21 7.05 -16.23
CA ILE A 211 1.39 6.18 -17.09
C ILE A 211 2.19 5.88 -18.37
N PRO A 212 2.76 4.67 -18.50
CA PRO A 212 3.46 4.25 -19.72
C PRO A 212 2.51 4.12 -20.92
N ALA A 213 3.05 4.21 -22.13
CA ALA A 213 2.35 3.85 -23.36
C ALA A 213 1.94 2.36 -23.35
N ASP A 214 0.95 2.00 -24.17
CA ASP A 214 0.44 0.62 -24.31
C ASP A 214 -0.08 0.02 -23.00
N THR A 215 -0.78 0.83 -22.19
CA THR A 215 -1.36 0.43 -20.90
C THR A 215 -2.87 0.68 -20.83
N ILE A 216 -3.53 0.01 -19.90
CA ILE A 216 -4.94 0.18 -19.59
C ILE A 216 -5.05 0.81 -18.21
N VAL A 217 -5.60 2.02 -18.13
CA VAL A 217 -5.90 2.70 -16.87
C VAL A 217 -7.25 2.21 -16.36
N LYS A 218 -7.29 1.59 -15.19
CA LYS A 218 -8.55 1.22 -14.53
C LYS A 218 -9.22 2.44 -13.94
N LYS A 219 -10.53 2.32 -13.73
CA LYS A 219 -11.33 3.36 -13.09
C LYS A 219 -10.72 3.74 -11.74
N PRO A 220 -10.38 5.01 -11.50
CA PRO A 220 -9.90 5.46 -10.20
C PRO A 220 -10.91 5.17 -9.09
N VAL A 221 -10.43 4.66 -7.97
CA VAL A 221 -11.23 4.38 -6.78
C VAL A 221 -10.84 5.36 -5.69
N LEU A 222 -11.82 6.05 -5.11
CA LEU A 222 -11.58 6.91 -3.96
C LEU A 222 -11.28 6.04 -2.73
N SER A 223 -10.19 6.35 -2.04
CA SER A 223 -9.68 5.59 -0.89
C SER A 223 -9.07 6.51 0.15
N TYR A 224 -8.80 6.00 1.35
CA TYR A 224 -7.96 6.65 2.34
C TYR A 224 -6.53 6.11 2.29
N TYR A 225 -5.56 6.98 2.56
CA TYR A 225 -4.17 6.61 2.81
C TYR A 225 -3.64 7.30 4.06
N ARG A 226 -2.73 6.64 4.76
CA ARG A 226 -2.12 7.14 5.98
C ARG A 226 -1.13 8.25 5.66
N THR A 227 -1.40 9.42 6.22
CA THR A 227 -0.57 10.63 6.11
C THR A 227 0.33 10.83 7.31
N LEU A 228 -0.09 10.33 8.46
CA LEU A 228 0.63 10.46 9.71
C LEU A 228 0.47 9.17 10.52
N ASP A 229 1.57 8.71 11.10
CA ASP A 229 1.63 7.55 11.98
C ASP A 229 2.39 7.97 13.24
N LEU A 230 1.67 8.19 14.34
CA LEU A 230 2.20 8.52 15.65
C LEU A 230 1.96 7.33 16.60
N GLU A 231 2.66 7.34 17.73
CA GLU A 231 2.54 6.29 18.74
C GLU A 231 1.10 6.11 19.27
N GLU A 232 0.33 7.21 19.35
CA GLU A 232 -1.04 7.20 19.88
C GLU A 232 -2.12 7.21 18.80
N LEU A 233 -1.82 7.64 17.57
CA LEU A 233 -2.82 7.80 16.51
C LEU A 233 -2.23 7.74 15.11
N SER A 234 -3.08 7.40 14.15
CA SER A 234 -2.82 7.51 12.72
C SER A 234 -3.84 8.44 12.06
N MET A 235 -3.39 9.32 11.16
CA MET A 235 -4.26 10.18 10.35
C MET A 235 -4.30 9.70 8.92
N TYR A 236 -5.49 9.72 8.34
CA TYR A 236 -5.74 9.30 6.98
C TYR A 236 -6.39 10.42 6.17
N ALA A 237 -5.93 10.58 4.93
CA ALA A 237 -6.45 11.55 3.99
C ALA A 237 -7.02 10.86 2.75
N PRO A 238 -8.01 11.46 2.07
CA PRO A 238 -8.56 10.89 0.85
C PRO A 238 -7.54 10.93 -0.30
N ALA A 239 -7.47 9.87 -1.07
CA ALA A 239 -6.62 9.69 -2.24
C ALA A 239 -7.31 8.88 -3.34
N TRP A 240 -6.94 9.18 -4.58
CA TRP A 240 -7.33 8.39 -5.75
C TRP A 240 -6.38 7.21 -5.90
N PHE A 241 -6.94 6.00 -5.80
CA PHE A 241 -6.27 4.74 -6.07
C PHE A 241 -6.45 4.35 -7.54
N ILE A 242 -5.36 4.23 -8.29
CA ILE A 242 -5.40 4.06 -9.74
C ILE A 242 -4.54 2.84 -10.10
N GLU A 243 -5.16 1.84 -10.73
CA GLU A 243 -4.45 0.68 -11.27
C GLU A 243 -4.15 0.88 -12.75
N ILE A 244 -2.91 0.60 -13.13
CA ILE A 244 -2.41 0.70 -14.50
C ILE A 244 -1.95 -0.70 -14.89
N GLU A 245 -2.68 -1.32 -15.81
CA GLU A 245 -2.36 -2.63 -16.34
C GLU A 245 -1.51 -2.50 -17.61
N SER A 246 -0.41 -3.24 -17.64
CA SER A 246 0.40 -3.46 -18.83
C SER A 246 0.31 -4.92 -19.25
N SER A 247 0.95 -5.28 -20.35
CA SER A 247 1.01 -6.67 -20.81
C SER A 247 1.74 -7.62 -19.84
N THR A 248 2.60 -7.09 -18.98
CA THR A 248 3.47 -7.89 -18.09
C THR A 248 3.13 -7.71 -16.61
N ASP A 249 2.67 -6.53 -16.21
CA ASP A 249 2.49 -6.18 -14.80
C ASP A 249 1.33 -5.20 -14.56
N THR A 250 0.83 -5.16 -13.33
CA THR A 250 -0.18 -4.21 -12.85
C THR A 250 0.43 -3.32 -11.79
N GLN A 251 0.53 -2.02 -12.07
CA GLN A 251 1.06 -1.03 -11.13
C GLN A 251 -0.07 -0.27 -10.45
N VAL A 252 0.13 0.05 -9.18
CA VAL A 252 -0.78 0.93 -8.42
C VAL A 252 -0.11 2.28 -8.24
N LYS A 253 -0.82 3.35 -8.60
CA LYS A 253 -0.45 4.73 -8.31
C LYS A 253 -1.51 5.37 -7.41
N ARG A 254 -1.08 6.33 -6.60
CA ARG A 254 -1.95 7.07 -5.70
C ARG A 254 -1.73 8.57 -5.85
N ILE A 255 -2.81 9.34 -5.91
CA ILE A 255 -2.80 10.81 -5.93
C ILE A 255 -3.56 11.30 -4.71
N ASP A 256 -3.00 12.27 -3.98
CA ASP A 256 -3.72 13.01 -2.93
C ASP A 256 -4.97 13.65 -3.55
N ALA A 257 -6.16 13.29 -3.05
CA ALA A 257 -7.41 13.74 -3.65
C ALA A 257 -7.73 15.20 -3.32
N ILE A 258 -7.06 15.81 -2.33
CA ILE A 258 -7.23 17.22 -1.94
C ILE A 258 -6.24 18.10 -2.68
N ASN A 259 -4.95 17.76 -2.63
CA ASN A 259 -3.88 18.61 -3.15
C ASN A 259 -3.42 18.21 -4.57
N GLY A 260 -3.84 17.05 -5.09
CA GLY A 260 -3.42 16.59 -6.42
C GLY A 260 -1.95 16.23 -6.52
N THR A 261 -1.31 15.86 -5.41
CA THR A 261 0.11 15.47 -5.39
C THR A 261 0.28 13.96 -5.56
N LEU A 262 1.28 13.55 -6.34
CA LEU A 262 1.67 12.14 -6.47
C LEU A 262 2.20 11.59 -5.14
N LEU A 263 1.58 10.51 -4.67
CA LEU A 263 1.97 9.82 -3.45
C LEU A 263 2.90 8.66 -3.80
N LYS A 264 4.11 8.67 -3.22
CA LYS A 264 5.04 7.55 -3.34
C LYS A 264 4.64 6.48 -2.35
N VAL A 265 4.33 5.30 -2.86
CA VAL A 265 4.09 4.11 -2.03
C VAL A 265 5.45 3.67 -1.46
N PRO A 266 5.60 3.47 -0.15
CA PRO A 266 6.76 2.75 0.37
C PRO A 266 6.78 1.36 -0.26
N THR A 267 7.81 1.03 -1.01
CA THR A 267 8.00 -0.33 -1.54
C THR A 267 8.17 -1.27 -0.35
N LEU A 268 7.15 -2.09 -0.06
CA LEU A 268 7.33 -3.24 0.82
C LEU A 268 8.23 -4.24 0.07
N GLU A 269 9.50 -4.31 0.47
CA GLU A 269 10.47 -5.24 -0.09
C GLU A 269 9.97 -6.68 0.09
N GLN A 270 9.61 -7.33 -1.02
CA GLN A 270 9.41 -8.78 -1.01
C GLN A 270 10.77 -9.46 -0.75
N PRO A 271 10.86 -10.45 0.17
CA PRO A 271 12.10 -11.14 0.44
C PRO A 271 12.59 -11.87 -0.81
N GLN A 272 13.76 -11.46 -1.31
CA GLN A 272 14.41 -12.13 -2.42
C GLN A 272 14.75 -13.57 -2.06
N SER A 273 14.27 -14.50 -2.88
CA SER A 273 14.67 -15.90 -2.86
C SER A 273 16.15 -16.02 -3.25
N THR A 274 17.02 -16.17 -2.25
CA THR A 274 18.42 -16.54 -2.49
C THR A 274 18.47 -17.91 -3.14
N THR A 275 18.73 -17.91 -4.45
CA THR A 275 18.96 -19.13 -5.22
C THR A 275 20.25 -19.78 -4.74
N LYS A 276 20.12 -21.02 -4.26
CA LYS A 276 21.22 -21.93 -3.90
C LYS A 276 22.25 -21.99 -5.03
N ASN A 277 23.46 -21.52 -4.75
CA ASN A 277 24.59 -21.75 -5.64
C ASN A 277 24.98 -23.24 -5.58
N ARG A 278 24.87 -23.86 -6.76
CA ARG A 278 25.20 -25.24 -7.11
C ARG A 278 26.72 -25.44 -6.96
N LEU A 279 27.14 -26.29 -6.02
CA LEU A 279 28.50 -26.85 -6.07
C LEU A 279 28.67 -27.66 -7.36
N LYS A 280 29.71 -27.36 -8.12
CA LYS A 280 30.23 -28.17 -9.22
C LYS A 280 31.39 -29.01 -8.68
N PRO A 281 31.47 -30.32 -8.96
CA PRO A 281 32.60 -31.14 -8.54
C PRO A 281 33.74 -31.02 -9.57
N SER A 282 34.98 -30.91 -9.08
CA SER A 282 36.19 -31.13 -9.86
C SER A 282 36.90 -32.36 -9.30
N ASN A 283 37.06 -33.36 -10.17
CA ASN A 283 37.87 -34.57 -9.95
C ASN A 283 39.27 -34.40 -10.56
N GLU A 284 40.15 -35.34 -10.19
CA GLU A 284 41.54 -35.63 -10.63
C GLU A 284 42.63 -35.00 -9.75
N SER A 285 43.17 -35.72 -8.74
CA SER A 285 44.13 -36.85 -8.75
C SER A 285 45.58 -36.41 -8.96
N ASP A 286 46.47 -36.60 -7.99
CA ASP A 286 47.39 -37.76 -7.96
C ASP A 286 48.27 -37.81 -6.69
N SER A 287 48.75 -39.03 -6.44
CA SER A 287 49.60 -39.63 -5.40
C SER A 287 50.62 -38.80 -4.59
N SER A 288 50.81 -39.17 -3.31
CA SER A 288 51.98 -39.94 -2.84
C SER A 288 52.01 -40.08 -1.30
N ASN A 289 52.16 -41.32 -0.84
CA ASN A 289 52.58 -41.69 0.51
C ASN A 289 54.12 -41.83 0.48
N PRO A 290 54.86 -41.75 1.61
CA PRO A 290 55.03 -42.97 2.40
C PRO A 290 55.23 -42.78 3.93
N SER A 291 54.84 -43.83 4.66
CA SER A 291 55.40 -44.42 5.89
C SER A 291 56.45 -43.66 6.73
N SER A 292 56.30 -43.69 8.07
CA SER A 292 57.13 -44.56 8.94
C SER A 292 56.89 -44.34 10.46
N THR A 293 56.65 -45.47 11.16
CA THR A 293 57.16 -45.94 12.48
C THR A 293 57.10 -45.14 13.79
N ASN A 294 56.66 -45.90 14.82
CA ASN A 294 57.19 -46.01 16.20
C ASN A 294 56.93 -44.84 17.18
N ASP A 295 56.77 -45.02 18.49
CA ASP A 295 56.62 -46.16 19.40
C ASP A 295 56.29 -45.56 20.80
N SER A 296 55.68 -46.40 21.63
CA SER A 296 55.75 -46.47 23.10
C SER A 296 55.51 -45.25 24.03
N SER A 297 54.41 -45.40 24.79
CA SER A 297 54.40 -45.42 26.28
C SER A 297 54.51 -44.07 27.03
N SER A 298 53.96 -43.85 28.23
CA SER A 298 53.09 -44.56 29.15
C SER A 298 52.84 -43.64 30.36
N ARG A 299 51.75 -43.91 31.12
CA ARG A 299 51.63 -43.75 32.59
C ARG A 299 51.55 -42.30 33.15
N LYS A 300 50.78 -41.97 34.19
CA LYS A 300 50.25 -42.67 35.38
C LYS A 300 48.92 -42.03 35.81
N GLU A 301 47.93 -42.87 36.13
CA GLU A 301 47.27 -43.08 37.45
C GLU A 301 46.03 -42.21 37.66
#